data_AF-A0A9W7J7I8-F1
#
_entry.id   AF-A0A9W7J7I8-F1
#
_cell.length_a   1.000
_cell.length_b   1.000
_cell.length_c   1.000
_cell.angle_alpha   90.00
_cell.angle_beta   90.00
_cell.angle_gamma   90.00
#
_symmetry.space_group_name_H-M   'P 1'
#
loop_
_entity.id
_entity.type
_entity.pdbx_description
1 polymer ?
#
loop_
_entity_poly.entity_id
_entity_poly.type
_entity_poly.pdbx_seq_one_letter_code
_entity_poly.pdbx_strand_id
1 'polypeptide(L)'
;MVDFDVKRVTLKLADDYEVVIVGENVKFLSNAISALEAIQMMELGCEAFLAYVMNTGMKEVRVQDIRIVCEFPGVFSKELPGLPPNREVEFGIELYENTISVSIAPYRMAPKAFKELKTQL
;
A
#
# COMPACT_ATOMS: atom_id res chain seq x y z
N MET A 1 14.66 19.31 3.95
CA MET A 1 15.26 18.69 5.14
C MET A 1 14.14 18.06 5.96
N VAL A 2 14.27 16.78 6.32
CA VAL A 2 13.25 16.06 7.10
C VAL A 2 13.78 15.88 8.52
N ASP A 3 13.03 16.39 9.49
CA ASP A 3 13.27 16.22 10.91
C ASP A 3 12.23 15.22 11.46
N PHE A 4 12.69 14.03 11.82
CA PHE A 4 11.81 12.94 12.26
C PHE A 4 11.35 13.09 13.71
N ASP A 5 12.13 13.76 14.57
CA ASP A 5 11.80 13.92 15.99
C ASP A 5 10.63 14.90 16.17
N VAL A 6 10.60 15.97 15.36
CA VAL A 6 9.47 16.93 15.33
C VAL A 6 8.53 16.72 14.15
N LYS A 7 8.71 15.65 13.37
CA LYS A 7 7.92 15.31 12.18
C LYS A 7 7.80 16.48 11.18
N ARG A 8 8.86 17.26 11.00
CA ARG A 8 8.86 18.47 10.16
C ARG A 8 9.58 18.20 8.84
N VAL A 9 8.97 18.64 7.73
CA VAL A 9 9.54 18.56 6.39
C VAL A 9 9.64 19.97 5.82
N THR A 10 10.86 20.42 5.61
CA THR A 10 11.15 21.66 4.90
C THR A 10 11.44 21.37 3.43
N LEU A 11 10.68 21.97 2.53
CA LEU A 11 10.87 21.99 1.09
C LEU A 11 11.34 23.38 0.65
N LYS A 12 12.50 23.46 -0.02
CA LYS A 12 13.00 24.70 -0.60
C LYS A 12 12.66 24.75 -2.08
N LEU A 13 11.95 25.77 -2.53
CA LEU A 13 11.62 26.00 -3.95
C LEU A 13 12.61 26.99 -4.58
N ALA A 14 12.63 27.06 -5.91
CA ALA A 14 13.65 27.75 -6.70
C ALA A 14 13.73 29.29 -6.52
N ASP A 15 12.76 29.92 -5.86
CA ASP A 15 12.66 31.39 -5.70
C ASP A 15 12.74 31.84 -4.22
N ASP A 16 13.60 31.23 -3.39
CA ASP A 16 13.76 31.52 -1.95
C ASP A 16 12.51 31.26 -1.07
N TYR A 17 11.44 30.72 -1.66
CA TYR A 17 10.27 30.27 -0.92
C TYR A 17 10.56 28.94 -0.21
N GLU A 18 10.34 28.94 1.10
CA GLU A 18 10.41 27.74 1.93
C GLU A 18 9.00 27.29 2.34
N VAL A 19 8.64 26.07 1.98
CA VAL A 19 7.42 25.42 2.46
C VAL A 19 7.79 24.50 3.62
N VAL A 20 7.28 24.82 4.81
CA VAL A 20 7.48 23.99 6.00
C VAL A 20 6.19 23.22 6.29
N ILE A 21 6.27 21.91 6.17
CA ILE A 21 5.18 20.97 6.46
C ILE A 21 5.46 20.38 7.84
N VAL A 22 4.56 20.59 8.81
CA VAL A 22 4.67 19.99 10.14
C VAL A 22 3.67 18.84 10.23
N GLY A 23 4.17 17.62 10.40
CA GLY A 23 3.38 16.41 10.58
C GLY A 23 2.85 16.28 12.01
N GLU A 24 1.80 15.47 12.16
CA GLU A 24 1.04 15.23 13.39
C GLU A 24 1.91 14.85 14.59
N ASN A 25 2.07 15.77 15.56
CA ASN A 25 2.77 15.52 16.81
C ASN A 25 1.82 14.91 17.85
N VAL A 26 2.16 13.74 18.38
CA VAL A 26 1.38 12.99 19.39
C VAL A 26 1.22 13.74 20.74
N LYS A 27 1.91 14.86 20.95
CA LYS A 27 1.72 15.73 22.12
C LYS A 27 0.60 16.76 21.95
N PHE A 28 0.08 16.96 20.74
CA PHE A 28 -1.04 17.86 20.46
C PHE A 28 -2.23 17.03 19.97
N LEU A 29 -3.16 16.75 20.88
CA LEU A 29 -4.38 15.96 20.61
C LEU A 29 -5.43 16.69 19.74
N SER A 30 -5.04 17.60 18.85
CA SER A 30 -6.00 18.29 17.98
C SER A 30 -5.32 18.92 16.77
N ASN A 31 -5.05 18.13 15.74
CA ASN A 31 -4.83 18.67 14.38
C ASN A 31 -6.15 19.02 13.68
N ALA A 32 -7.27 18.82 14.36
CA ALA A 32 -8.58 19.32 13.93
C ALA A 32 -8.72 20.77 14.39
N ILE A 33 -8.58 21.70 13.46
CA ILE A 33 -8.96 23.10 13.65
C ILE A 33 -10.45 23.25 13.35
N SER A 34 -11.13 24.14 14.07
CA SER A 34 -12.50 24.51 13.73
C SER A 34 -12.53 25.28 12.39
N ALA A 35 -13.70 25.27 11.74
CA ALA A 35 -13.89 26.08 10.53
C ALA A 35 -13.68 27.59 10.79
N LEU A 36 -13.98 28.07 12.00
CA LEU A 36 -13.75 29.46 12.40
C LEU A 36 -12.26 29.81 12.50
N GLU A 37 -11.46 28.92 13.09
CA GLU A 37 -10.00 29.10 13.16
C GLU A 37 -9.37 29.02 11.77
N ALA A 38 -9.87 28.13 10.90
CA ALA A 38 -9.44 28.08 9.50
C ALA A 38 -9.72 29.40 8.76
N ILE A 39 -10.88 30.02 8.99
CA ILE A 39 -11.24 31.32 8.41
C ILE A 39 -10.33 32.43 8.95
N GLN A 40 -10.06 32.48 10.26
CA GLN A 40 -9.14 33.47 10.84
C GLN A 40 -7.72 33.34 10.30
N MET A 41 -7.24 32.11 10.09
CA MET A 41 -5.91 31.89 9.50
C MET A 41 -5.83 32.28 8.02
N MET A 42 -6.94 32.19 7.27
CA MET A 42 -7.02 32.74 5.91
C MET A 42 -6.89 34.27 5.92
N GLU A 43 -7.46 34.95 6.92
CA GLU A 43 -7.35 36.40 7.09
C GLU A 43 -5.94 36.85 7.52
N LEU A 44 -5.16 35.97 8.16
CA LEU A 44 -3.77 36.19 8.57
C LEU A 44 -2.73 36.00 7.45
N GLY A 45 -3.16 35.72 6.22
CA GLY A 45 -2.28 35.74 5.03
C GLY A 45 -1.61 34.40 4.69
N CYS A 46 -2.13 33.28 5.18
CA CYS A 46 -1.68 31.95 4.73
C CYS A 46 -2.16 31.68 3.29
N GLU A 47 -1.23 31.49 2.36
CA GLU A 47 -1.55 31.32 0.93
C GLU A 47 -2.06 29.91 0.55
N ALA A 48 -1.77 28.88 1.34
CA ALA A 48 -2.21 27.52 1.07
C ALA A 48 -2.37 26.67 2.34
N PHE A 49 -3.40 25.83 2.36
CA PHE A 49 -3.68 24.86 3.43
C PHE A 49 -3.90 23.48 2.83
N LEU A 50 -3.35 22.44 3.48
CA LEU A 50 -3.61 21.04 3.13
C LEU A 50 -4.55 20.45 4.18
N ALA A 51 -5.82 20.28 3.83
CA ALA A 51 -6.78 19.53 4.63
C ALA A 51 -6.90 18.11 4.09
N TYR A 52 -6.81 17.11 4.97
CA TYR A 52 -7.18 15.74 4.62
C TYR A 52 -8.26 15.25 5.59
N VAL A 53 -9.31 14.67 5.03
CA VAL A 53 -10.40 14.07 5.82
C VAL A 53 -10.01 12.62 6.05
N MET A 54 -9.65 12.29 7.29
CA MET A 54 -9.44 10.92 7.72
C MET A 54 -10.71 10.43 8.41
N ASN A 55 -11.38 9.44 7.83
CA ASN A 55 -12.56 8.83 8.44
C ASN A 55 -12.12 7.97 9.64
N THR A 56 -11.98 8.58 10.81
CA THR A 56 -11.62 7.91 12.08
C THR A 56 -12.71 6.98 12.59
N GLY A 57 -13.90 6.99 11.97
CA GLY A 57 -15.05 6.15 12.32
C GLY A 57 -15.10 4.80 11.60
N MET A 58 -14.28 4.58 10.56
CA MET A 58 -14.20 3.25 9.96
C MET A 58 -13.30 2.38 10.83
N LYS A 59 -13.94 1.52 11.64
CA LYS A 59 -13.33 0.25 12.06
C LYS A 59 -12.62 -0.33 10.84
N GLU A 60 -11.38 -0.82 11.01
CA GLU A 60 -10.66 -1.55 9.98
C GLU A 60 -11.65 -2.40 9.19
N VAL A 61 -11.83 -2.07 7.90
CA VAL A 61 -12.74 -2.82 7.04
C VAL A 61 -12.14 -4.21 6.97
N ARG A 62 -12.77 -5.17 7.65
CA ARG A 62 -12.27 -6.54 7.59
C ARG A 62 -12.54 -7.01 6.18
N VAL A 63 -11.68 -7.89 5.68
CA VAL A 63 -11.87 -8.52 4.36
C VAL A 63 -13.27 -9.16 4.25
N GLN A 64 -13.83 -9.60 5.37
CA GLN A 64 -15.19 -10.13 5.54
C GLN A 64 -16.32 -9.11 5.36
N ASP A 65 -16.04 -7.81 5.37
CA ASP A 65 -17.02 -6.74 5.19
C ASP A 65 -17.09 -6.30 3.70
N ILE A 66 -16.22 -6.84 2.84
CA ILE A 66 -16.23 -6.61 1.39
C ILE A 66 -17.25 -7.55 0.74
N ARG A 67 -18.30 -6.99 0.15
CA ARG A 67 -19.42 -7.72 -0.45
C ARG A 67 -19.00 -8.90 -1.33
N ILE A 68 -17.99 -8.68 -2.19
CA ILE A 68 -17.51 -9.71 -3.12
C ILE A 68 -16.81 -10.87 -2.39
N VAL A 69 -16.17 -10.61 -1.24
CA VAL A 69 -15.51 -11.65 -0.44
C VAL A 69 -16.56 -12.50 0.28
N CYS A 70 -17.62 -11.86 0.79
CA CYS A 70 -18.74 -12.58 1.43
C CYS A 70 -19.43 -13.56 0.48
N GLU A 71 -19.46 -13.25 -0.82
CA GLU A 71 -20.04 -14.11 -1.85
C GLU A 71 -19.18 -15.35 -2.12
N PHE A 72 -17.88 -15.31 -1.79
CA PHE A 72 -16.93 -16.41 -2.02
C PHE A 72 -16.11 -16.77 -0.77
N PRO A 73 -16.76 -17.24 0.31
CA PRO A 73 -16.10 -17.45 1.61
C PRO A 73 -15.00 -18.53 1.59
N GLY A 74 -15.03 -19.47 0.63
CA GLY A 74 -14.03 -20.53 0.47
C GLY A 74 -12.79 -20.15 -0.34
N VAL A 75 -12.85 -19.06 -1.13
CA VAL A 75 -11.75 -18.61 -2.02
C VAL A 75 -10.70 -17.84 -1.23
N PHE A 76 -11.13 -17.07 -0.23
CA PHE A 76 -10.28 -16.22 0.60
C PHE A 76 -10.09 -16.80 2.02
N SER A 77 -10.00 -18.12 2.11
CA SER A 77 -9.71 -18.82 3.35
C SER A 77 -8.32 -18.42 3.87
N LYS A 78 -8.13 -18.30 5.19
CA LYS A 78 -6.81 -18.01 5.79
C LYS A 78 -5.78 -19.11 5.50
N GLU A 79 -6.27 -20.32 5.26
CA GLU A 79 -5.48 -21.46 4.84
C GLU A 79 -5.54 -21.52 3.31
N LEU A 80 -4.38 -21.62 2.65
CA LEU A 80 -4.34 -21.87 1.22
C LEU A 80 -5.05 -23.21 0.99
N PRO A 81 -6.03 -23.30 0.06
CA PRO A 81 -6.48 -24.60 -0.38
C PRO A 81 -5.22 -25.29 -0.88
N GLY A 82 -4.96 -26.52 -0.44
CA GLY A 82 -3.77 -27.26 -0.84
C GLY A 82 -3.66 -27.42 -2.35
N LEU A 83 -2.86 -28.38 -2.81
CA LEU A 83 -2.85 -28.72 -4.24
C LEU A 83 -4.31 -28.88 -4.72
N PRO A 84 -4.68 -28.25 -5.85
CA PRO A 84 -6.02 -28.41 -6.37
C PRO A 84 -6.31 -29.91 -6.50
N PRO A 85 -7.52 -30.36 -6.14
CA PRO A 85 -7.88 -31.77 -6.29
C PRO A 85 -7.58 -32.21 -7.72
N ASN A 86 -7.19 -33.49 -7.88
CA ASN A 86 -6.96 -34.06 -9.21
C ASN A 86 -8.12 -33.67 -10.12
N ARG A 87 -7.84 -32.77 -11.06
CA ARG A 87 -8.85 -32.32 -12.02
C ARG A 87 -9.04 -33.46 -12.99
N GLU A 88 -10.28 -33.84 -13.27
CA GLU A 88 -10.60 -34.83 -14.30
C GLU A 88 -10.17 -34.37 -15.70
N VAL A 89 -9.92 -33.06 -15.86
CA VAL A 89 -9.44 -32.45 -17.10
C VAL A 89 -7.93 -32.33 -17.06
N GLU A 90 -7.28 -33.08 -17.96
CA GLU A 90 -5.86 -32.91 -18.28
C GLU A 90 -5.68 -31.67 -19.15
N PHE A 91 -4.80 -30.75 -18.73
CA PHE A 91 -4.47 -29.57 -19.53
C PHE A 91 -3.38 -29.94 -20.52
N GLY A 92 -3.72 -29.98 -21.82
CA GLY A 92 -2.74 -30.09 -22.89
C GLY A 92 -2.09 -28.74 -23.18
N ILE A 93 -0.77 -28.73 -23.41
CA ILE A 93 -0.06 -27.57 -23.97
C ILE A 93 0.11 -27.84 -25.47
N GLU A 94 -0.66 -27.14 -26.30
CA GLU A 94 -0.49 -27.18 -27.74
C GLU A 94 0.74 -26.36 -28.15
N LEU A 95 1.61 -26.97 -28.93
CA LEU A 95 2.78 -26.29 -29.51
C LEU A 95 2.55 -26.06 -31.00
N TYR A 96 3.02 -24.92 -31.50
CA TYR A 96 3.08 -24.71 -32.95
C TYR A 96 4.04 -25.73 -33.58
N GLU A 97 3.77 -26.15 -34.82
CA GLU A 97 4.53 -27.18 -35.54
C GLU A 97 6.05 -26.92 -35.59
N ASN A 98 6.46 -25.66 -35.53
CA ASN A 98 7.87 -25.24 -35.58
C ASN A 98 8.48 -24.94 -34.20
N THR A 99 7.85 -25.39 -33.11
CA THR A 99 8.36 -25.16 -31.75
C THR A 99 9.52 -26.11 -31.46
N ILE A 100 10.69 -25.55 -31.15
CA ILE A 100 11.88 -26.31 -30.74
C ILE A 100 12.04 -26.19 -29.23
N SER A 101 12.50 -27.26 -28.58
CA SER A 101 12.79 -27.22 -27.15
C SER A 101 13.93 -26.25 -26.84
N VAL A 102 13.77 -25.50 -25.74
CA VAL A 102 14.80 -24.59 -25.24
C VAL A 102 15.16 -25.01 -23.84
N SER A 103 16.47 -25.16 -23.59
CA SER A 103 17.02 -25.42 -22.26
C SER A 103 17.89 -24.25 -21.86
N ILE A 104 17.56 -23.61 -20.74
CA ILE A 104 18.29 -22.45 -20.19
C ILE A 104 18.81 -22.85 -18.81
N ALA A 105 20.09 -22.62 -18.57
CA ALA A 105 20.66 -22.84 -17.25
C ALA A 105 19.97 -21.93 -16.21
N PRO A 106 19.61 -22.44 -15.02
CA PRO A 106 18.99 -21.62 -13.98
C PRO A 106 19.87 -20.42 -13.61
N TYR A 107 19.24 -19.25 -13.41
CA TYR A 107 19.94 -18.07 -12.90
C TYR A 107 20.44 -18.32 -11.47
N ARG A 108 21.62 -17.79 -11.14
CA ARG A 108 22.17 -17.89 -9.77
C ARG A 108 21.42 -16.95 -8.84
N MET A 109 20.59 -17.51 -7.96
CA MET A 109 19.94 -16.75 -6.88
C MET A 109 20.83 -16.67 -5.64
N ALA A 110 20.80 -15.54 -4.94
CA ALA A 110 21.44 -15.42 -3.63
C ALA A 110 20.77 -16.36 -2.61
N PRO A 111 21.48 -16.87 -1.59
CA PRO A 111 20.92 -17.81 -0.61
C PRO A 111 19.64 -17.30 0.09
N LYS A 112 19.54 -15.99 0.32
CA LYS A 112 18.34 -15.36 0.92
C LYS A 112 17.11 -15.49 0.02
N ALA A 113 17.23 -15.13 -1.25
CA ALA A 113 16.13 -15.23 -2.22
C ALA A 113 15.72 -16.70 -2.45
N PHE A 114 16.70 -17.62 -2.49
CA PHE A 114 16.40 -19.04 -2.61
C PHE A 114 15.69 -19.61 -1.37
N LYS A 115 16.06 -19.16 -0.17
CA LYS A 115 15.37 -19.54 1.08
C LYS A 115 13.92 -19.05 1.08
N GLU A 116 13.67 -17.84 0.61
CA GLU A 116 12.31 -17.28 0.48
C GLU A 116 11.49 -18.03 -0.57
N LEU A 117 12.05 -18.29 -1.75
CA LEU A 117 11.38 -19.07 -2.80
C LEU A 117 10.94 -20.46 -2.29
N LYS A 118 11.81 -21.13 -1.52
CA LYS A 118 11.49 -22.42 -0.89
C LYS A 118 10.35 -22.37 0.11
N THR A 119 9.98 -21.20 0.64
CA THR A 119 8.83 -21.08 1.53
C THR A 119 7.50 -20.90 0.78
N GLN A 120 7.56 -20.55 -0.51
CA GLN A 120 6.39 -20.31 -1.36
C GLN A 120 6.00 -21.53 -2.21
N LEU A 121 6.92 -22.49 -2.36
CA LEU A 121 6.73 -23.75 -3.09
C LEU A 121 6.43 -24.88 -2.10
#